data_AF-A0A8T3NCA1-F1
#
_entry.id   AF-A0A8T3NCA1-F1
#
_cell.length_a   1.000
_cell.length_b   1.000
_cell.length_c   1.000
_cell.angle_alpha   90.00
_cell.angle_beta   90.00
_cell.angle_gamma   90.00
#
_symmetry.space_group_name_H-M   'P 1'
#
loop_
_entity.id
_entity.type
_entity.pdbx_description
1 polymer ?
#
loop_
_entity_poly.entity_id
_entity_poly.type
_entity_poly.pdbx_seq_one_letter_code
_entity_poly.pdbx_strand_id
1 'polypeptide(L)'
;MPLQTKNGKRREVEFVSNVYEEGNQQVIQCNIRDITERKRIENERDRFFALSMDMLCIANLDGFFQQVNPAFERLLGYSEEDFLFKPIPNFLHPDDQSALMAEYARLATGRPTNNLENRWRCKDGSHKWVAWSYFPVVEEGIAYGVGRDISERKAAEETLERVAEAVRGSELRYRRLFESARDGILILDNADRRITDANPYMTELLGYTLDEFLGKDSGKSVC
;
A
#
# COMPACT_ATOMS: atom_id res chain seq x y z
N MET A 1 25.35 19.98 -25.21
CA MET A 1 26.73 19.89 -24.71
C MET A 1 26.97 21.08 -23.80
N PRO A 2 27.60 20.92 -22.63
CA PRO A 2 27.77 22.03 -21.71
C PRO A 2 28.96 22.93 -22.11
N LEU A 3 28.81 24.23 -21.89
CA LEU A 3 29.89 25.22 -21.98
C LEU A 3 30.28 25.70 -20.59
N GLN A 4 31.51 26.21 -20.46
CA GLN A 4 32.02 26.75 -19.21
C GLN A 4 32.21 28.27 -19.36
N THR A 5 31.69 29.02 -18.40
CA THR A 5 31.92 30.47 -18.30
C THR A 5 33.36 30.76 -17.86
N LYS A 6 33.85 31.99 -18.08
CA LYS A 6 35.16 32.47 -17.59
C LYS A 6 35.36 32.23 -16.09
N ASN A 7 34.29 32.26 -15.30
CA ASN A 7 34.33 32.05 -13.85
C ASN A 7 34.17 30.57 -13.45
N GLY A 8 34.30 29.63 -14.41
CA GLY A 8 34.24 28.19 -14.15
C GLY A 8 32.82 27.59 -14.06
N LYS A 9 31.76 28.41 -14.07
CA LYS A 9 30.36 27.92 -14.00
C LYS A 9 29.97 27.18 -15.29
N ARG A 10 29.46 25.96 -15.15
CA ARG A 10 28.93 25.14 -16.24
C ARG A 10 27.54 25.62 -16.66
N ARG A 11 27.26 25.64 -17.96
CA ARG A 11 25.97 25.97 -18.58
C ARG A 11 25.60 24.88 -19.56
N GLU A 12 24.40 24.33 -19.44
CA GLU A 12 23.87 23.46 -20.47
C GLU A 12 23.44 24.32 -21.64
N VAL A 13 23.93 24.02 -22.85
CA VAL A 13 23.56 24.76 -24.04
C VAL A 13 23.08 23.86 -25.17
N GLU A 14 22.10 24.37 -25.90
CA GLU A 14 21.69 23.90 -27.22
C GLU A 14 22.43 24.72 -28.27
N PHE A 15 23.03 24.03 -29.25
CA PHE A 15 23.88 24.63 -30.27
C PHE A 15 23.33 24.28 -31.65
N VAL A 16 23.00 25.30 -32.44
CA VAL A 16 22.54 25.14 -33.83
C VAL A 16 23.50 25.93 -34.72
N SER A 17 24.14 25.27 -35.67
CA SER A 17 25.00 25.90 -36.67
C SER A 17 24.37 25.86 -38.03
N ASN A 18 24.30 27.01 -38.67
CA ASN A 18 23.88 27.15 -40.06
C ASN A 18 25.04 27.75 -40.85
N VAL A 19 25.29 27.22 -42.05
CA VAL A 19 26.29 27.75 -42.98
C VAL A 19 25.56 28.49 -44.09
N TYR A 20 25.98 29.72 -44.39
CA TYR A 20 25.44 30.49 -45.51
C TYR A 20 26.56 31.29 -46.21
N GLU A 21 26.29 31.72 -47.44
CA GLU A 21 27.19 32.59 -48.19
C GLU A 21 26.87 34.06 -47.90
N GLU A 22 27.89 34.82 -47.52
CA GLU A 22 27.84 36.27 -47.37
C GLU A 22 28.86 36.88 -48.35
N GLY A 23 28.38 37.25 -49.55
CA GLY A 23 29.25 37.64 -50.66
C GLY A 23 30.00 36.44 -51.27
N ASN A 24 31.33 36.51 -51.35
CA ASN A 24 32.21 35.44 -51.87
C ASN A 24 32.83 34.57 -50.76
N GLN A 25 32.32 34.64 -49.53
CA GLN A 25 32.82 33.87 -48.39
C GLN A 25 31.70 33.04 -47.76
N GLN A 26 32.02 31.79 -47.40
CA GLN A 26 31.16 30.97 -46.56
C GLN A 26 31.35 31.37 -45.10
N VAL A 27 30.24 31.66 -44.42
CA VAL A 27 30.22 32.00 -43.01
C VAL A 27 29.36 30.98 -42.25
N ILE A 28 29.75 30.70 -41.00
CA ILE A 28 29.01 29.82 -40.11
C ILE A 28 28.38 30.68 -39.02
N GLN A 29 27.06 30.70 -38.95
CA GLN A 29 26.33 31.28 -37.83
C GLN A 29 26.01 30.20 -36.80
N CYS A 30 26.52 30.41 -35.59
CA CYS A 30 26.26 29.56 -34.45
C CYS A 30 25.25 30.24 -33.52
N ASN A 31 24.10 29.62 -33.32
CA ASN A 31 23.13 30.00 -32.30
C ASN A 31 23.34 29.13 -31.06
N ILE A 32 23.62 29.77 -29.92
CA ILE A 32 23.83 29.10 -28.63
C ILE A 32 22.73 29.54 -27.67
N ARG A 33 21.88 28.59 -27.26
CA ARG A 33 20.80 28.84 -26.30
C ARG A 33 21.15 28.19 -24.96
N ASP A 34 21.13 28.97 -23.89
CA ASP A 34 21.25 28.44 -22.52
C ASP A 34 19.97 27.67 -22.16
N ILE A 35 20.11 26.38 -21.89
CA ILE A 35 19.04 25.47 -21.49
C ILE A 35 19.26 24.94 -20.06
N THR A 36 20.14 25.58 -19.28
CA THR A 36 20.50 25.14 -17.92
C THR A 36 19.27 24.99 -17.03
N GLU A 37 18.39 25.99 -17.01
CA GLU A 37 17.20 25.94 -16.12
C GLU A 37 16.20 24.88 -16.58
N ARG A 38 15.98 24.75 -17.90
CA ARG A 38 15.13 23.71 -18.48
C ARG A 38 15.65 22.31 -18.11
N LYS A 39 16.94 22.06 -18.31
CA LYS A 39 17.59 20.78 -17.97
C LYS A 39 17.57 20.51 -16.47
N ARG A 40 17.69 21.55 -15.65
CA ARG A 40 17.58 21.43 -14.19
C ARG A 40 16.19 20.97 -13.77
N ILE A 41 15.12 21.60 -14.28
CA ILE A 41 13.73 21.23 -13.98
C ILE A 41 13.43 19.79 -14.45
N GLU A 42 13.85 19.43 -15.66
CA GLU A 42 13.73 18.06 -16.18
C GLU A 42 14.42 17.04 -15.25
N ASN A 43 15.68 17.30 -14.86
CA ASN A 43 16.44 16.43 -13.97
C ASN A 43 15.90 16.39 -12.53
N GLU A 44 15.28 17.47 -12.04
CA GLU A 44 14.61 17.47 -10.73
C GLU A 44 13.37 16.57 -10.78
N ARG A 45 12.53 16.69 -11.81
CA ARG A 45 11.36 15.83 -12.02
C ARG A 45 11.74 14.36 -12.13
N ASP A 46 12.71 14.03 -12.97
CA ASP A 46 13.15 12.64 -13.19
C ASP A 46 13.70 12.03 -11.89
N ARG A 47 14.35 12.85 -11.06
CA ARG A 47 14.86 12.44 -9.75
C ARG A 47 13.75 12.23 -8.74
N PHE A 48 12.72 13.08 -8.70
CA PHE A 48 11.52 12.84 -7.89
C PHE A 48 10.85 11.52 -8.26
N PHE A 49 10.72 11.25 -9.57
CA PHE A 49 10.16 9.99 -10.06
C PHE A 49 11.01 8.78 -9.61
N ALA A 50 12.32 8.85 -9.80
CA ALA A 50 13.24 7.75 -9.49
C ALA A 50 13.41 7.46 -7.98
N LEU A 51 13.41 8.50 -7.15
CA LEU A 51 13.64 8.39 -5.70
C LEU A 51 12.36 8.11 -4.89
N SER A 52 11.18 8.17 -5.50
CA SER A 52 9.93 7.84 -4.82
C SER A 52 9.96 6.41 -4.26
N MET A 53 9.46 6.26 -3.03
CA MET A 53 9.23 4.95 -2.42
C MET A 53 7.91 4.33 -2.91
N ASP A 54 6.90 5.16 -3.15
CA ASP A 54 5.67 4.74 -3.80
C ASP A 54 5.96 4.39 -5.28
N MET A 55 5.25 3.38 -5.78
CA MET A 55 5.28 2.98 -7.19
C MET A 55 4.61 4.06 -8.03
N LEU A 56 5.36 4.65 -8.95
CA LEU A 56 4.86 5.68 -9.86
C LEU A 56 4.90 5.16 -11.28
N CYS A 57 3.80 5.29 -12.01
CA CYS A 57 3.72 4.82 -13.39
C CYS A 57 2.89 5.72 -14.29
N ILE A 58 3.14 5.58 -15.58
CA ILE A 58 2.24 6.01 -16.65
C ILE A 58 1.82 4.73 -17.38
N ALA A 59 0.52 4.50 -17.50
CA ALA A 59 -0.03 3.38 -18.23
C ALA A 59 -0.99 3.89 -19.30
N ASN A 60 -1.08 3.19 -20.43
CA ASN A 60 -2.15 3.44 -21.38
C ASN A 60 -3.46 2.81 -20.88
N LEU A 61 -4.58 3.22 -21.49
CA LEU A 61 -5.90 2.68 -21.15
C LEU A 61 -6.14 1.25 -21.70
N ASP A 62 -5.21 0.72 -22.49
CA ASP A 62 -5.20 -0.67 -22.97
C ASP A 62 -4.53 -1.65 -21.99
N GLY A 63 -4.05 -1.15 -20.84
CA GLY A 63 -3.51 -1.97 -19.77
C GLY A 63 -2.03 -2.34 -19.92
N PHE A 64 -1.23 -1.48 -20.55
CA PHE A 64 0.23 -1.58 -20.63
C PHE A 64 0.91 -0.39 -19.95
N PHE A 65 2.04 -0.65 -19.31
CA PHE A 65 2.90 0.41 -18.81
C PHE A 65 3.66 1.10 -19.94
N GLN A 66 3.68 2.42 -19.91
CA GLN A 66 4.56 3.24 -20.74
C GLN A 66 5.81 3.67 -19.96
N GLN A 67 5.67 3.82 -18.64
CA GLN A 67 6.76 4.20 -17.76
C GLN A 67 6.50 3.67 -16.34
N VAL A 68 7.53 3.18 -15.67
CA VAL A 68 7.50 2.80 -14.26
C VAL A 68 8.74 3.35 -13.56
N ASN A 69 8.64 3.66 -12.27
CA ASN A 69 9.80 4.05 -11.50
C ASN A 69 10.50 2.82 -10.87
N PRO A 70 11.74 2.98 -10.36
CA PRO A 70 12.48 1.87 -9.74
C PRO A 70 11.84 1.26 -8.48
N ALA A 71 10.79 1.86 -7.92
CA ALA A 71 10.06 1.28 -6.79
C ALA A 71 9.36 -0.04 -7.16
N PHE A 72 8.94 -0.19 -8.42
CA PHE A 72 8.37 -1.44 -8.92
C PHE A 72 9.34 -2.61 -8.81
N GLU A 73 10.58 -2.42 -9.27
CA GLU A 73 11.61 -3.46 -9.20
C GLU A 73 11.98 -3.79 -7.76
N ARG A 74 12.11 -2.76 -6.89
CA ARG A 74 12.38 -2.96 -5.46
C ARG A 74 11.29 -3.76 -4.75
N LEU A 75 10.02 -3.52 -5.08
CA LEU A 75 8.90 -4.15 -4.39
C LEU A 75 8.56 -5.53 -4.97
N LEU A 76 8.56 -5.68 -6.30
CA LEU A 76 8.02 -6.84 -7.01
C LEU A 76 9.11 -7.72 -7.63
N GLY A 77 10.34 -7.23 -7.76
CA GLY A 77 11.50 -7.97 -8.27
C GLY A 77 11.55 -8.15 -9.79
N TYR A 78 10.62 -7.57 -10.55
CA TYR A 78 10.67 -7.54 -12.01
C TYR A 78 11.47 -6.34 -12.50
N SER A 79 12.14 -6.50 -13.64
CA SER A 79 12.83 -5.38 -14.29
C SER A 79 11.84 -4.39 -14.88
N GLU A 80 12.26 -3.14 -15.12
CA GLU A 80 11.46 -2.18 -15.88
C GLU A 80 11.03 -2.76 -17.24
N GLU A 81 11.94 -3.45 -17.92
CA GLU A 81 11.67 -4.09 -19.21
C GLU A 81 10.52 -5.10 -19.15
N ASP A 82 10.47 -5.91 -18.08
CA ASP A 82 9.36 -6.84 -17.86
C ASP A 82 8.01 -6.10 -17.84
N PHE A 83 7.93 -4.96 -17.15
CA PHE A 83 6.70 -4.18 -17.00
C PHE A 83 6.27 -3.50 -18.31
N LEU A 84 7.23 -3.04 -19.12
CA LEU A 84 6.93 -2.36 -20.37
C LEU A 84 6.44 -3.31 -21.47
N PHE A 85 6.86 -4.59 -21.44
CA PHE A 85 6.52 -5.56 -22.48
C PHE A 85 5.35 -6.51 -22.16
N LYS A 86 4.88 -6.55 -20.90
CA LYS A 86 3.79 -7.44 -20.49
C LYS A 86 2.56 -6.63 -20.07
N PRO A 87 1.34 -7.10 -20.38
CA PRO A 87 0.13 -6.44 -19.95
C PRO A 87 -0.01 -6.50 -18.42
N ILE A 88 -0.56 -5.45 -17.82
CA ILE A 88 -0.69 -5.27 -16.37
C ILE A 88 -1.35 -6.46 -15.66
N PRO A 89 -2.45 -7.08 -16.17
CA PRO A 89 -3.07 -8.26 -15.55
C PRO A 89 -2.11 -9.42 -15.30
N ASN A 90 -1.02 -9.55 -16.07
CA ASN A 90 -0.02 -10.59 -15.86
C ASN A 90 0.71 -10.43 -14.52
N PHE A 91 0.74 -9.25 -13.91
CA PHE A 91 1.40 -9.03 -12.63
C PHE A 91 0.42 -9.10 -11.45
N LEU A 92 -0.87 -9.30 -11.70
CA LEU A 92 -1.89 -9.39 -10.65
C LEU A 92 -2.21 -10.83 -10.26
N HIS A 93 -2.76 -10.98 -9.06
CA HIS A 93 -3.47 -12.19 -8.66
C HIS A 93 -4.69 -12.40 -9.58
N PRO A 94 -5.00 -13.65 -10.02
CA PRO A 94 -6.08 -13.92 -10.97
C PRO A 94 -7.44 -13.34 -10.57
N ASP A 95 -7.82 -13.45 -9.29
CA ASP A 95 -9.09 -12.93 -8.77
C ASP A 95 -9.26 -11.41 -8.93
N ASP A 96 -8.15 -10.67 -9.01
CA ASP A 96 -8.17 -9.20 -9.04
C ASP A 96 -8.17 -8.64 -10.48
N GLN A 97 -8.00 -9.51 -11.50
CA GLN A 97 -7.93 -9.09 -12.91
C GLN A 97 -9.27 -8.54 -13.41
N SER A 98 -10.39 -9.10 -12.97
CA SER A 98 -11.73 -8.65 -13.37
C SER A 98 -12.05 -7.24 -12.85
N ALA A 99 -11.66 -6.97 -11.59
CA ALA A 99 -11.79 -5.65 -10.97
C ALA A 99 -10.96 -4.62 -11.73
N LEU A 100 -9.72 -4.94 -12.09
CA LEU A 100 -8.87 -4.05 -12.90
C LEU A 100 -9.50 -3.72 -14.27
N MET A 101 -10.13 -4.68 -14.94
CA MET A 101 -10.78 -4.43 -16.23
C MET A 101 -11.94 -3.43 -16.11
N ALA A 102 -12.73 -3.54 -15.05
CA ALA A 102 -13.79 -2.57 -14.76
C ALA A 102 -13.22 -1.17 -14.45
N GLU A 103 -12.05 -1.12 -13.82
CA GLU A 103 -11.34 0.13 -13.53
C GLU A 103 -10.84 0.83 -14.80
N TYR A 104 -10.30 0.09 -15.79
CA TYR A 104 -9.93 0.69 -17.08
C TYR A 104 -11.11 1.31 -17.80
N ALA A 105 -12.25 0.60 -17.84
CA ALA A 105 -13.47 1.14 -18.41
C ALA A 105 -13.92 2.44 -17.71
N ARG A 106 -13.73 2.52 -16.38
CA ARG A 106 -14.01 3.76 -15.64
C ARG A 106 -13.02 4.88 -15.96
N LEU A 107 -11.72 4.59 -15.99
CA LEU A 107 -10.67 5.56 -16.30
C LEU A 107 -10.84 6.15 -17.71
N ALA A 108 -11.28 5.34 -18.67
CA ALA A 108 -11.61 5.79 -20.03
C ALA A 108 -12.75 6.84 -20.08
N THR A 109 -13.56 6.94 -19.03
CA THR A 109 -14.58 8.01 -18.89
C THR A 109 -14.05 9.29 -18.23
N GLY A 110 -12.74 9.38 -17.96
CA GLY A 110 -12.11 10.52 -17.30
C GLY A 110 -12.29 10.56 -15.78
N ARG A 111 -12.84 9.49 -15.18
CA ARG A 111 -13.06 9.42 -13.74
C ARG A 111 -11.82 8.85 -13.04
N PRO A 112 -11.22 9.56 -12.07
CA PRO A 112 -10.06 9.06 -11.34
C PRO A 112 -10.41 7.85 -10.46
N THR A 113 -9.39 7.10 -10.10
CA THR A 113 -9.44 6.00 -9.13
C THR A 113 -8.79 6.42 -7.84
N ASN A 114 -9.47 6.14 -6.72
CA ASN A 114 -8.93 6.32 -5.39
C ASN A 114 -8.94 4.97 -4.66
N ASN A 115 -7.80 4.58 -4.12
CA ASN A 115 -7.66 3.42 -3.23
C ASN A 115 -8.18 2.09 -3.80
N LEU A 116 -7.88 1.79 -5.07
CA LEU A 116 -8.08 0.46 -5.61
C LEU A 116 -7.03 -0.48 -5.00
N GLU A 117 -7.47 -1.41 -4.16
CA GLU A 117 -6.60 -2.38 -3.52
C GLU A 117 -6.58 -3.69 -4.31
N ASN A 118 -5.40 -4.12 -4.73
CA ASN A 118 -5.22 -5.40 -5.42
C ASN A 118 -3.90 -6.08 -5.04
N ARG A 119 -3.82 -7.38 -5.30
CA ARG A 119 -2.65 -8.22 -5.02
C ARG A 119 -1.78 -8.29 -6.26
N TRP A 120 -0.54 -7.86 -6.09
CA TRP A 120 0.51 -7.96 -7.09
C TRP A 120 1.37 -9.17 -6.80
N ARG A 121 1.58 -10.01 -7.82
CA ARG A 121 2.50 -11.13 -7.77
C ARG A 121 3.92 -10.61 -7.92
N CYS A 122 4.81 -11.07 -7.05
CA CYS A 122 6.24 -10.81 -7.13
C CYS A 122 6.92 -11.87 -7.99
N LYS A 123 8.14 -11.59 -8.47
CA LYS A 123 8.93 -12.52 -9.27
C LYS A 123 9.30 -13.81 -8.53
N ASP A 124 9.38 -13.76 -7.21
CA ASP A 124 9.60 -14.93 -6.33
C ASP A 124 8.32 -15.76 -6.06
N GLY A 125 7.17 -15.32 -6.58
CA GLY A 125 5.86 -15.97 -6.38
C GLY A 125 5.07 -15.49 -5.17
N SER A 126 5.66 -14.66 -4.31
CA SER A 126 4.93 -14.01 -3.21
C SER A 126 3.94 -12.97 -3.73
N HIS A 127 3.06 -12.48 -2.84
CA HIS A 127 2.09 -11.44 -3.19
C HIS A 127 2.25 -10.22 -2.28
N LYS A 128 2.08 -9.04 -2.88
CA LYS A 128 2.05 -7.75 -2.19
C LYS A 128 0.70 -7.09 -2.41
N TRP A 129 0.13 -6.56 -1.34
CA TRP A 129 -1.07 -5.74 -1.44
C TRP A 129 -0.68 -4.31 -1.78
N VAL A 130 -1.29 -3.75 -2.82
CA VAL A 130 -1.01 -2.39 -3.27
C VAL A 130 -2.30 -1.62 -3.37
N ALA A 131 -2.33 -0.44 -2.76
CA ALA A 131 -3.39 0.54 -2.92
C ALA A 131 -3.03 1.52 -4.03
N TRP A 132 -3.87 1.58 -5.07
CA TRP A 132 -3.66 2.40 -6.24
C TRP A 132 -4.58 3.62 -6.27
N SER A 133 -4.01 4.74 -6.67
CA SER A 133 -4.74 5.91 -7.17
C SER A 133 -4.33 6.18 -8.60
N TYR A 134 -5.31 6.41 -9.48
CA TYR A 134 -5.09 6.67 -10.90
C TYR A 134 -5.75 7.97 -11.33
N PHE A 135 -5.02 8.77 -12.11
CA PHE A 135 -5.48 10.03 -12.70
C PHE A 135 -5.40 9.92 -14.23
N PRO A 136 -6.54 9.78 -14.92
CA PRO A 136 -6.55 9.65 -16.38
C PRO A 136 -6.35 11.00 -17.08
N VAL A 137 -5.63 10.98 -18.19
CA VAL A 137 -5.56 12.04 -19.20
C VAL A 137 -6.12 11.45 -20.48
N VAL A 138 -7.44 11.60 -20.65
CA VAL A 138 -8.21 10.86 -21.66
C VAL A 138 -7.80 11.25 -23.07
N GLU A 139 -7.48 12.52 -23.30
CA GLU A 139 -7.04 13.06 -24.59
C GLU A 139 -5.74 12.40 -25.08
N GLU A 140 -4.90 11.97 -24.16
CA GLU A 140 -3.63 11.29 -24.44
C GLU A 140 -3.75 9.75 -24.37
N GLY A 141 -4.90 9.22 -23.94
CA GLY A 141 -5.12 7.77 -23.79
C GLY A 141 -4.29 7.13 -22.69
N ILE A 142 -3.89 7.90 -21.67
CA ILE A 142 -3.02 7.46 -20.57
C ILE A 142 -3.63 7.72 -19.19
N ALA A 143 -3.08 7.08 -18.16
CA ALA A 143 -3.34 7.35 -16.77
C ALA A 143 -2.04 7.35 -15.95
N TYR A 144 -1.94 8.33 -15.05
CA TYR A 144 -0.88 8.40 -14.05
C TYR A 144 -1.29 7.60 -12.83
N GLY A 145 -0.45 6.65 -12.41
CA GLY A 145 -0.70 5.78 -11.27
C GLY A 145 0.26 6.02 -10.12
N VAL A 146 -0.26 5.98 -8.90
CA VAL A 146 0.50 5.93 -7.65
C VAL A 146 0.07 4.69 -6.88
N GLY A 147 0.99 3.76 -6.65
CA GLY A 147 0.78 2.52 -5.93
C GLY A 147 1.54 2.53 -4.61
N ARG A 148 0.83 2.33 -3.50
CA ARG A 148 1.42 2.23 -2.16
C ARG A 148 1.34 0.80 -1.66
N ASP A 149 2.46 0.26 -1.18
CA ASP A 149 2.47 -1.03 -0.48
C ASP A 149 1.67 -0.92 0.83
N ILE A 150 0.65 -1.76 0.96
CA ILE A 150 -0.22 -1.87 2.14
C ILE A 150 -0.18 -3.29 2.72
N SER A 151 0.83 -4.09 2.36
CA SER A 151 0.97 -5.48 2.78
C SER A 151 1.06 -5.61 4.30
N GLU A 152 1.82 -4.73 4.96
CA GLU A 152 1.92 -4.73 6.43
C GLU A 152 0.59 -4.40 7.10
N ARG A 153 -0.15 -3.43 6.54
CA ARG A 153 -1.49 -3.07 7.03
C ARG A 153 -2.44 -4.26 6.91
N LYS A 154 -2.46 -4.93 5.76
CA LYS A 154 -3.31 -6.11 5.54
C LYS A 154 -2.95 -7.27 6.45
N ALA A 155 -1.66 -7.53 6.67
CA ALA A 155 -1.20 -8.57 7.60
C ALA A 155 -1.60 -8.25 9.05
N ALA A 156 -1.55 -6.98 9.45
CA ALA A 156 -2.01 -6.55 10.76
C ALA A 156 -3.54 -6.69 10.92
N GLU A 157 -4.33 -6.30 9.91
CA GLU A 157 -5.78 -6.47 9.87
C GLU A 157 -6.17 -7.95 10.01
N GLU A 158 -5.58 -8.84 9.21
CA GLU A 158 -5.83 -10.29 9.27
C GLU A 158 -5.45 -10.88 10.64
N THR A 159 -4.32 -10.44 11.21
CA THR A 159 -3.89 -10.90 12.54
C THR A 159 -4.88 -10.48 13.62
N LEU A 160 -5.36 -9.23 13.57
CA LEU A 160 -6.35 -8.72 14.52
C LEU A 160 -7.68 -9.48 14.40
N GLU A 161 -8.15 -9.74 13.19
CA GLU A 161 -9.36 -10.53 12.96
C GLU A 161 -9.23 -11.95 13.52
N ARG A 162 -8.10 -12.62 13.28
CA ARG A 162 -7.84 -13.96 13.80
C ARG A 162 -7.79 -14.00 15.33
N VAL A 163 -7.16 -13.00 15.96
CA VAL A 163 -7.11 -12.88 17.42
C VAL A 163 -8.50 -12.61 17.99
N ALA A 164 -9.28 -11.71 17.38
CA ALA A 164 -10.64 -11.43 17.81
C ALA A 164 -11.54 -12.68 17.73
N GLU A 165 -11.43 -13.46 16.67
CA GLU A 165 -12.19 -14.70 16.51
C GLU A 165 -11.77 -15.77 17.53
N ALA A 166 -10.46 -15.90 17.79
CA ALA A 166 -9.96 -16.81 18.81
C ALA A 166 -10.46 -16.43 20.22
N VAL A 167 -10.46 -15.13 20.56
CA VAL A 167 -10.99 -14.63 21.83
C VAL A 167 -12.48 -14.92 21.95
N ARG A 168 -13.29 -14.60 20.93
CA ARG A 168 -14.73 -14.89 20.92
C ARG A 168 -15.02 -16.38 21.06
N GLY A 169 -14.29 -17.22 20.32
CA GLY A 169 -14.42 -18.67 20.40
C GLY A 169 -14.08 -19.22 21.79
N SER A 170 -13.06 -18.65 22.44
CA SER A 170 -12.68 -19.01 23.81
C SER A 170 -13.72 -18.57 24.84
N GLU A 171 -14.23 -17.33 24.75
CA GLU A 171 -15.26 -16.81 25.65
C GLU A 171 -16.55 -17.63 25.56
N LEU A 172 -17.00 -17.96 24.34
CA LEU A 172 -18.18 -18.79 24.13
C LEU A 172 -18.01 -20.21 24.70
N ARG A 173 -16.82 -20.79 24.56
CA ARG A 173 -16.51 -22.10 25.14
C ARG A 173 -16.50 -22.04 26.67
N TYR A 174 -15.85 -21.03 27.25
CA TYR A 174 -15.85 -20.78 28.69
C TYR A 174 -17.29 -20.66 29.21
N ARG A 175 -18.09 -19.75 28.63
CA ARG A 175 -19.47 -19.50 29.06
C ARG A 175 -20.31 -20.78 29.02
N ARG A 176 -20.23 -21.56 27.93
CA ARG A 176 -20.96 -22.83 27.81
C ARG A 176 -20.55 -23.84 28.88
N LEU A 177 -19.25 -24.04 29.11
CA LEU A 177 -18.78 -25.00 30.11
C LEU A 177 -19.13 -24.54 31.53
N PHE A 178 -18.95 -23.25 31.81
CA PHE A 178 -19.18 -22.64 33.11
C PHE A 178 -20.67 -22.64 33.48
N GLU A 179 -21.54 -22.17 32.58
CA GLU A 179 -22.98 -22.06 32.83
C GLU A 179 -23.71 -23.40 32.85
N SER A 180 -23.24 -24.39 32.06
CA SER A 180 -23.90 -25.71 32.01
C SER A 180 -23.37 -26.73 33.02
N ALA A 181 -22.27 -26.41 33.72
CA ALA A 181 -21.72 -27.28 34.75
C ALA A 181 -22.72 -27.47 35.90
N ARG A 182 -22.86 -28.72 36.35
CA ARG A 182 -23.65 -29.09 37.55
C ARG A 182 -22.81 -29.25 38.81
N ASP A 183 -21.57 -28.79 38.75
CA ASP A 183 -20.69 -28.64 39.90
C ASP A 183 -20.62 -27.15 40.26
N GLY A 184 -20.49 -26.82 41.55
CA GLY A 184 -20.32 -25.44 41.99
C GLY A 184 -18.93 -24.93 41.64
N ILE A 185 -18.84 -23.91 40.79
CA ILE A 185 -17.57 -23.33 40.34
C ILE A 185 -17.50 -21.89 40.85
N LEU A 186 -16.41 -21.57 41.56
CA LEU A 186 -16.04 -20.21 41.96
C LEU A 186 -14.71 -19.83 41.31
N ILE A 187 -14.63 -18.60 40.80
CA ILE A 187 -13.37 -17.98 40.38
C ILE A 187 -12.98 -16.96 41.43
N LEU A 188 -11.72 -17.03 41.86
CA LEU A 188 -11.17 -16.17 42.91
C LEU A 188 -10.02 -15.34 42.34
N ASP A 189 -9.87 -14.11 42.82
CA ASP A 189 -8.66 -13.33 42.61
C ASP A 189 -7.50 -13.97 43.40
N ASN A 190 -6.35 -14.15 42.75
CA ASN A 190 -5.22 -14.86 43.36
C ASN A 190 -4.50 -14.03 44.44
N ALA A 191 -4.57 -12.69 44.37
CA ALA A 191 -3.87 -11.82 45.31
C ALA A 191 -4.60 -11.73 46.65
N ASP A 192 -5.93 -11.65 46.65
CA ASP A 192 -6.72 -11.43 47.87
C ASP A 192 -7.81 -12.49 48.16
N ARG A 193 -7.91 -13.54 47.32
CA ARG A 193 -8.85 -14.67 47.45
C ARG A 193 -10.32 -14.28 47.43
N ARG A 194 -10.65 -13.09 46.93
CA ARG A 194 -12.03 -12.66 46.75
C ARG A 194 -12.68 -13.34 45.55
N ILE A 195 -13.96 -13.66 45.68
CA ILE A 195 -14.74 -14.22 44.58
C ILE A 195 -14.92 -13.15 43.50
N THR A 196 -14.53 -13.48 42.27
CA THR A 196 -14.66 -12.63 41.07
C THR A 196 -15.72 -13.15 40.11
N ASP A 197 -16.09 -14.42 40.19
CA ASP A 197 -17.16 -15.02 39.40
C ASP A 197 -17.70 -16.30 40.06
N ALA A 198 -18.94 -16.66 39.77
CA ALA A 198 -19.60 -17.88 40.26
C ALA A 198 -20.59 -18.42 39.21
N ASN A 199 -20.59 -19.73 38.98
CA ASN A 199 -21.50 -20.30 37.99
C ASN A 199 -22.96 -20.35 38.51
N PRO A 200 -23.97 -20.44 37.62
CA PRO A 200 -25.38 -20.46 38.02
C PRO A 200 -25.70 -21.57 39.03
N TYR A 201 -25.13 -22.77 38.85
CA TYR A 201 -25.33 -23.86 39.80
C TYR A 201 -24.84 -23.52 41.22
N MET A 202 -23.74 -22.79 41.38
CA MET A 202 -23.26 -22.33 42.69
C MET A 202 -24.25 -21.36 43.36
N THR A 203 -24.86 -20.47 42.58
CA THR A 203 -25.90 -19.56 43.07
C THR A 203 -27.16 -20.30 43.52
N GLU A 204 -27.57 -21.32 42.76
CA GLU A 204 -28.71 -22.17 43.12
C GLU A 204 -28.43 -23.04 44.34
N LEU A 205 -27.22 -23.62 44.42
CA LEU A 205 -26.81 -24.54 45.49
C LEU A 205 -26.75 -23.85 46.85
N LEU A 206 -26.22 -22.63 46.91
CA LEU A 206 -26.04 -21.88 48.16
C LEU A 206 -27.10 -20.81 48.41
N GLY A 207 -27.95 -20.50 47.43
CA GLY A 207 -29.06 -19.56 47.56
C GLY A 207 -28.65 -18.08 47.58
N TYR A 208 -27.42 -17.75 47.17
CA TYR A 208 -26.96 -16.36 47.01
C TYR A 208 -27.01 -15.95 45.55
N THR A 209 -27.30 -14.68 45.30
CA THR A 209 -27.14 -14.06 43.98
C THR A 209 -25.65 -13.87 43.64
N LEU A 210 -25.32 -13.72 42.35
CA LEU A 210 -23.95 -13.46 41.91
C LEU A 210 -23.36 -12.20 42.58
N ASP A 211 -24.13 -11.10 42.62
CA ASP A 211 -23.71 -9.85 43.25
C ASP A 211 -23.39 -10.01 44.75
N GLU A 212 -24.09 -10.91 45.44
CA GLU A 212 -23.81 -11.23 46.84
C GLU A 212 -22.57 -12.11 47.02
N PHE A 213 -22.12 -12.82 45.99
CA PHE A 213 -20.85 -13.54 46.02
C PHE A 213 -19.65 -12.65 45.73
N LEU A 214 -19.78 -11.72 44.79
CA LEU A 214 -18.68 -10.90 44.32
C LEU A 214 -18.00 -10.15 45.48
N GLY A 215 -16.67 -10.26 45.56
CA GLY A 215 -15.86 -9.60 46.57
C GLY A 215 -15.82 -10.28 47.94
N LYS A 216 -16.57 -11.35 48.20
CA LYS A 216 -16.47 -12.11 49.47
C LYS A 216 -15.19 -12.93 49.54
N ASP A 217 -14.61 -13.03 50.74
CA ASP A 217 -13.45 -13.87 51.03
C ASP A 217 -13.90 -15.33 51.17
N SER A 218 -13.35 -16.22 50.35
CA SER A 218 -13.67 -17.65 50.34
C SER A 218 -13.36 -18.36 51.66
N GLY A 219 -12.45 -17.83 52.48
CA GLY A 219 -12.01 -18.44 53.74
C GLY A 219 -12.81 -18.05 54.99
N LYS A 220 -13.75 -17.10 54.91
CA LYS A 220 -14.47 -16.58 56.09
C LYS A 220 -15.99 -16.65 56.03
N SER A 221 -16.59 -16.97 54.88
CA SER A 221 -18.04 -16.80 54.70
C SER A 221 -18.75 -17.90 53.92
N VAL A 222 -18.08 -18.99 53.53
CA VAL A 222 -18.69 -20.07 52.71
C VAL A 222 -18.29 -21.49 53.19
N CYS A 223 -17.72 -21.62 54.39
CA CYS A 223 -17.55 -22.90 55.07
C CYS A 223 -18.09 -22.80 56.49
#